data_AF-A0A952ATG7-F1
#
_entry.id   AF-A0A952ATG7-F1
#
_cell.length_a   1.000
_cell.length_b   1.000
_cell.length_c   1.000
_cell.angle_alpha   90.00
_cell.angle_beta   90.00
_cell.angle_gamma   90.00
#
_symmetry.space_group_name_H-M   'P 1'
#
loop_
_entity.id
_entity.type
_entity.pdbx_description
1 polymer ?
#
loop_
_entity_poly.entity_id
_entity_poly.type
_entity_poly.pdbx_seq_one_letter_code
_entity_poly.pdbx_strand_id
1 'polypeptide(L)'
;MSWLMMIAPAAAQETVGPLVVSYSMPPTTVDDLLRGGPGEAYFLYYLPDKGPEQPALVVRLSKAARVAEAVAEVFAVPDGQLYVPVTVNEDIPSLPDDLTPAIKIIAFDGWWVRDGLVNYNLDITIYGRIYAMWAADEWPGLIGLQDRNAEIVVRDVNGDGLPDWDWRTMVPEFPNRGYLRTNYAERKCDSPVTIDSGVSPQWPFVAFAGDFLQPTGVFRPPIAVDWLTGQIRYFSELVTVRNQNCSYSFYSLTRVLPGQLNSPNFETPFAFYDLSGNGQGYPDLIIRTGRTILDADAAGLATKQMQVTRYSWSNENVGDGTMDYKVEVFGFHPFKFKTPIADGKALIDAPPYELYPGWVISKLWPAVTFNSVENRAYRTSEGIYEWAPGSLGSNFYLGVVDQGDITAFSDITKGMRGEYRLNTDHQTELYMSPIDNRLHLKWAEHGIWRLD
;
A
#
# COMPACT_ATOMS: atom_id res chain seq x y z
N MET A 1 -37.03 -19.66 1.59
CA MET A 1 -37.36 -19.38 2.99
C MET A 1 -36.71 -18.08 3.37
N SER A 2 -37.53 -17.07 3.63
CA SER A 2 -37.14 -15.67 3.84
C SER A 2 -36.68 -15.46 5.29
N TRP A 3 -35.53 -14.81 5.48
CA TRP A 3 -35.15 -14.20 6.76
C TRP A 3 -34.87 -12.72 6.50
N LEU A 4 -35.86 -11.89 6.80
CA LEU A 4 -35.73 -10.45 6.96
C LEU A 4 -35.38 -10.22 8.44
N MET A 5 -34.13 -9.87 8.74
CA MET A 5 -33.76 -9.33 10.05
C MET A 5 -33.84 -7.80 9.97
N MET A 6 -34.85 -7.23 10.63
CA MET A 6 -34.88 -5.81 10.97
C MET A 6 -33.81 -5.55 12.02
N ILE A 7 -32.82 -4.74 11.69
CA ILE A 7 -31.89 -4.16 12.66
C ILE A 7 -32.52 -2.84 13.12
N ALA A 8 -32.84 -2.75 14.41
CA ALA A 8 -33.22 -1.49 15.05
C ALA A 8 -32.02 -0.53 15.08
N PRO A 9 -32.20 0.79 14.91
CA PRO A 9 -31.11 1.73 15.09
C PRO A 9 -30.76 1.77 16.57
N ALA A 10 -29.59 1.23 16.93
CA ALA A 10 -28.99 1.51 18.23
C ALA A 10 -28.74 3.02 18.31
N ALA A 11 -29.18 3.65 19.39
CA ALA A 11 -28.85 5.03 19.69
C ALA A 11 -27.32 5.16 19.66
N ALA A 12 -26.80 6.00 18.77
CA ALA A 12 -25.39 6.34 18.73
C ALA A 12 -25.06 7.04 20.05
N GLN A 13 -24.48 6.30 20.99
CA GLN A 13 -23.70 6.92 22.05
C GLN A 13 -22.60 7.71 21.31
N GLU A 14 -22.56 9.02 21.51
CA GLU A 14 -21.40 9.83 21.13
C GLU A 14 -20.20 9.20 21.83
N THR A 15 -19.44 8.40 21.09
CA THR A 15 -18.16 7.89 21.55
C THR A 15 -17.24 9.09 21.63
N VAL A 16 -17.06 9.61 22.85
CA VAL A 16 -16.08 10.65 23.12
C VAL A 16 -14.73 10.07 22.70
N GLY A 17 -14.10 10.69 21.70
CA GLY A 17 -12.83 10.24 21.15
C GLY A 17 -11.70 10.27 22.19
N PRO A 18 -10.55 9.64 21.88
CA PRO A 18 -9.36 9.73 22.72
C PRO A 18 -8.98 11.18 23.00
N LEU A 19 -8.57 11.45 24.24
CA LEU A 19 -8.04 12.73 24.70
C LEU A 19 -6.51 12.66 24.74
N VAL A 20 -5.85 13.80 24.56
CA VAL A 20 -4.39 13.90 24.63
C VAL A 20 -3.97 14.93 25.67
N VAL A 21 -3.00 14.56 26.51
CA VAL A 21 -2.30 15.47 27.42
C VAL A 21 -0.83 15.49 27.04
N SER A 22 -0.26 16.68 26.88
CA SER A 22 1.14 16.87 26.54
C SER A 22 1.93 17.42 27.73
N TYR A 23 3.16 16.92 27.88
CA TYR A 23 4.12 17.34 28.90
C TYR A 23 5.44 17.68 28.23
N SER A 24 6.18 18.65 28.74
CA SER A 24 7.52 18.99 28.25
C SER A 24 8.47 19.23 29.41
N MET A 25 9.72 18.83 29.24
CA MET A 25 10.75 19.03 30.25
C MET A 25 11.32 20.45 30.16
N PRO A 26 11.20 21.29 31.21
CA PRO A 26 11.78 22.63 31.19
C PRO A 26 13.29 22.60 30.90
N PRO A 27 13.83 23.61 30.20
CA PRO A 27 13.16 24.84 29.77
C PRO A 27 12.40 24.74 28.43
N THR A 28 12.36 23.56 27.81
CA THR A 28 11.80 23.38 26.47
C THR A 28 10.28 23.23 26.53
N THR A 29 9.56 23.92 25.64
CA THR A 29 8.12 23.69 25.46
C THR A 29 7.86 22.61 24.41
N VAL A 30 6.66 22.01 24.41
CA VAL A 30 6.24 21.06 23.36
C VAL A 30 6.40 21.68 21.97
N ASP A 31 5.96 22.93 21.78
CA ASP A 31 6.03 23.62 20.50
C ASP A 31 7.47 23.89 20.04
N ASP A 32 8.38 24.21 20.97
CA ASP A 32 9.80 24.36 20.66
C ASP A 32 10.38 23.04 20.13
N LEU A 33 10.09 21.91 20.80
CA LEU A 33 10.56 20.59 20.39
C LEU A 33 9.96 20.15 19.04
N LEU A 34 8.68 20.40 18.82
CA LEU A 34 8.01 20.10 17.55
C LEU A 34 8.62 20.84 16.37
N ARG A 35 9.08 22.09 16.59
CA ARG A 35 9.80 22.91 15.60
C ARG A 35 11.29 22.60 15.52
N GLY A 36 11.78 21.67 16.33
CA GLY A 36 13.14 21.14 16.30
C GLY A 36 14.12 21.76 17.30
N GLY A 37 13.63 22.39 18.36
CA GLY A 37 14.42 22.70 19.55
C GLY A 37 14.87 21.41 20.28
N PRO A 38 15.96 21.44 21.05
CA PRO A 38 16.39 20.30 21.86
C PRO A 38 15.50 20.14 23.10
N GLY A 39 15.35 18.92 23.60
CA GLY A 39 14.58 18.62 24.81
C GLY A 39 13.84 17.30 24.73
N GLU A 40 12.91 17.11 25.66
CA GLU A 40 12.00 15.96 25.70
C GLU A 40 10.56 16.42 25.96
N ALA A 41 9.61 15.72 25.34
CA ALA A 41 8.19 15.90 25.56
C ALA A 41 7.46 14.56 25.51
N TYR A 42 6.28 14.50 26.11
CA TYR A 42 5.42 13.33 26.12
C TYR A 42 4.02 13.70 25.66
N PHE A 43 3.39 12.81 24.90
CA PHE A 43 1.96 12.84 24.62
C PHE A 43 1.35 11.56 25.18
N LEU A 44 0.40 11.71 26.10
CA LEU A 44 -0.29 10.61 26.74
C LEU A 44 -1.73 10.64 26.21
N TYR A 45 -2.14 9.55 25.57
CA TYR A 45 -3.45 9.41 24.94
C TYR A 45 -4.34 8.54 25.81
N TYR A 46 -5.52 9.04 26.18
CA TYR A 46 -6.43 8.39 27.11
C TYR A 46 -7.80 8.19 26.50
N LEU A 47 -8.48 7.14 26.93
CA LEU A 47 -9.92 7.06 26.78
C LEU A 47 -10.61 7.75 27.96
N PRO A 48 -11.63 8.59 27.71
CA PRO A 48 -12.33 9.34 28.77
C PRO A 48 -12.87 8.48 29.92
N ASP A 49 -13.24 7.23 29.65
CA ASP A 49 -13.80 6.28 30.61
C ASP A 49 -12.75 5.53 31.45
N LYS A 50 -11.49 5.50 31.01
CA LYS A 50 -10.37 4.86 31.74
C LYS A 50 -9.65 5.79 32.72
N GLY A 51 -9.90 7.10 32.61
CA GLY A 51 -9.29 8.13 33.46
C GLY A 51 -7.87 8.51 33.05
N PRO A 52 -7.33 9.62 33.60
CA PRO A 52 -6.06 10.23 33.19
C PRO A 52 -4.82 9.49 33.69
N GLU A 53 -4.96 8.42 34.47
CA GLU A 53 -3.83 7.60 34.96
C GLU A 53 -3.61 6.35 34.10
N GLN A 54 -4.45 6.12 33.09
CA GLN A 54 -4.46 4.89 32.30
C GLN A 54 -4.35 5.19 30.79
N PRO A 55 -3.19 5.67 30.31
CA PRO A 55 -3.03 5.97 28.90
C PRO A 55 -3.09 4.69 28.05
N ALA A 56 -3.82 4.77 26.94
CA ALA A 56 -3.87 3.71 25.93
C ALA A 56 -2.67 3.76 24.97
N LEU A 57 -2.00 4.91 24.87
CA LEU A 57 -0.80 5.11 24.06
C LEU A 57 0.06 6.20 24.71
N VAL A 58 1.38 6.05 24.67
CA VAL A 58 2.32 7.12 25.06
C VAL A 58 3.30 7.36 23.92
N VAL A 59 3.55 8.62 23.60
CA VAL A 59 4.59 9.04 22.65
C VAL A 59 5.61 9.86 23.40
N ARG A 60 6.88 9.44 23.39
CA ARG A 60 8.01 10.22 23.89
C ARG A 60 8.73 10.85 22.70
N LEU A 61 8.80 12.16 22.67
CA LEU A 61 9.63 12.92 21.74
C LEU A 61 10.92 13.31 22.42
N SER A 62 12.04 13.20 21.70
CA SER A 62 13.34 13.65 22.18
C SER A 62 14.19 14.21 21.06
N LYS A 63 15.00 15.22 21.40
CA LYS A 63 16.06 15.73 20.53
C LYS A 63 17.24 16.18 21.38
N ALA A 64 18.38 15.54 21.18
CA ALA A 64 19.61 15.92 21.84
C ALA A 64 20.16 17.24 21.29
N ALA A 65 20.81 18.03 22.15
CA ALA A 65 21.47 19.26 21.73
C ALA A 65 22.54 18.95 20.66
N ARG A 66 22.55 19.74 19.57
CA ARG A 66 23.49 19.63 18.44
C ARG A 66 23.37 18.35 17.60
N VAL A 67 22.36 17.52 17.84
CA VAL A 67 21.99 16.42 16.93
C VAL A 67 20.97 16.96 15.94
N ALA A 68 21.15 16.62 14.65
CA ALA A 68 20.24 17.06 13.60
C ALA A 68 18.88 16.39 13.77
N GLU A 69 18.87 15.08 14.01
CA GLU A 69 17.69 14.23 14.09
C GLU A 69 16.87 14.44 15.36
N ALA A 70 15.55 14.26 15.23
CA ALA A 70 14.62 14.12 16.34
C ALA A 70 14.06 12.69 16.38
N VAL A 71 13.75 12.19 17.58
CA VAL A 71 13.29 10.81 17.77
C VAL A 71 11.92 10.81 18.46
N ALA A 72 11.00 10.00 17.94
CA ALA A 72 9.74 9.66 18.60
C ALA A 72 9.73 8.16 18.91
N GLU A 73 9.40 7.83 20.15
CA GLU A 73 9.20 6.46 20.63
C GLU A 73 7.72 6.32 21.01
N VAL A 74 7.02 5.39 20.37
CA VAL A 74 5.59 5.16 20.56
C VAL A 74 5.40 3.85 21.31
N PHE A 75 4.77 3.95 22.47
CA PHE A 75 4.52 2.84 23.38
C PHE A 75 3.03 2.49 23.36
N ALA A 76 2.76 1.26 22.92
CA ALA A 76 1.44 0.65 23.02
C ALA A 76 1.28 -0.07 24.37
N VAL A 77 0.05 -0.45 24.72
CA VAL A 77 -0.22 -1.21 25.93
C VAL A 77 0.54 -2.55 25.89
N PRO A 78 1.33 -2.93 26.90
CA PRO A 78 1.98 -4.23 26.92
C PRO A 78 0.98 -5.39 27.03
N ASP A 79 1.34 -6.56 26.52
CA ASP A 79 0.51 -7.76 26.66
C ASP A 79 0.16 -8.05 28.12
N GLY A 80 -1.13 -8.29 28.39
CA GLY A 80 -1.66 -8.55 29.73
C GLY A 80 -1.85 -7.31 30.61
N GLN A 81 -1.53 -6.11 30.11
CA GLN A 81 -1.82 -4.85 30.80
C GLN A 81 -3.07 -4.18 30.20
N LEU A 82 -3.62 -3.21 30.94
CA LEU A 82 -4.81 -2.45 30.52
C LEU A 82 -4.48 -1.06 29.96
N TYR A 83 -3.27 -0.58 30.24
CA TYR A 83 -2.75 0.73 29.89
C TYR A 83 -1.22 0.68 29.78
N VAL A 84 -0.61 1.71 29.18
CA VAL A 84 0.84 1.87 29.13
C VAL A 84 1.34 2.26 30.52
N PRO A 85 2.27 1.52 31.14
CA PRO A 85 2.74 1.83 32.48
C PRO A 85 3.52 3.14 32.44
N VAL A 86 2.93 4.21 32.95
CA VAL A 86 3.56 5.53 33.08
C VAL A 86 3.35 6.02 34.51
N THR A 87 4.38 6.65 35.07
CA THR A 87 4.26 7.36 36.36
C THR A 87 4.46 8.84 36.11
N VAL A 88 3.52 9.68 36.58
CA VAL A 88 3.63 11.14 36.46
C VAL A 88 3.95 11.70 37.85
N ASN A 89 5.20 12.16 38.03
CA ASN A 89 5.65 12.78 39.27
C ASN A 89 5.92 14.26 39.01
N GLU A 90 5.26 15.17 39.74
CA GLU A 90 5.44 16.62 39.57
C GLU A 90 5.32 17.07 38.10
N ASP A 91 4.30 16.57 37.39
CA ASP A 91 4.05 16.81 35.96
C ASP A 91 5.15 16.30 35.01
N ILE A 92 5.98 15.36 35.47
CA ILE A 92 7.01 14.70 34.67
C ILE A 92 6.64 13.23 34.46
N PRO A 93 6.20 12.84 33.25
CA PRO A 93 5.99 11.44 32.90
C PRO A 93 7.31 10.67 32.90
N SER A 94 7.26 9.44 33.38
CA SER A 94 8.36 8.48 33.35
C SER A 94 7.84 7.11 32.96
N LEU A 95 8.58 6.43 32.08
CA LEU A 95 8.30 5.08 31.61
C LEU A 95 9.28 4.11 32.27
N PRO A 96 8.90 2.84 32.50
CA PRO A 96 9.83 1.81 32.94
C PRO A 96 11.01 1.64 31.95
N ASP A 97 12.22 1.44 32.48
CA ASP A 97 13.44 1.30 31.67
C ASP A 97 13.43 0.06 30.75
N ASP A 98 12.65 -0.96 31.10
CA ASP A 98 12.48 -2.20 30.33
C ASP A 98 11.33 -2.14 29.31
N LEU A 99 10.58 -1.04 29.28
CA LEU A 99 9.50 -0.86 28.33
C LEU A 99 10.07 -0.59 26.93
N THR A 100 9.78 -1.49 25.99
CA THR A 100 10.23 -1.36 24.59
C THR A 100 9.17 -0.61 23.78
N PRO A 101 9.54 0.40 22.96
CA PRO A 101 8.59 1.06 22.08
C PRO A 101 8.10 0.11 20.99
N ALA A 102 6.81 0.20 20.66
CA ALA A 102 6.21 -0.52 19.56
C ALA A 102 6.61 0.08 18.20
N ILE A 103 6.86 1.39 18.17
CA ILE A 103 7.37 2.11 16.98
C ILE A 103 8.46 3.08 17.42
N LYS A 104 9.55 3.13 16.66
CA LYS A 104 10.55 4.19 16.75
C LYS A 104 10.61 4.95 15.42
N ILE A 105 10.49 6.27 15.48
CA ILE A 105 10.51 7.16 14.32
C ILE A 105 11.68 8.14 14.48
N ILE A 106 12.47 8.33 13.45
CA ILE A 106 13.57 9.28 13.38
C ILE A 106 13.23 10.29 12.28
N ALA A 107 13.15 11.57 12.63
CA ALA A 107 12.95 12.67 11.69
C ALA A 107 14.29 13.33 11.37
N PHE A 108 14.77 13.20 10.12
CA PHE A 108 16.12 13.65 9.75
C PHE A 108 16.32 15.16 9.78
N ASP A 109 15.27 15.91 9.45
CA ASP A 109 15.33 17.37 9.51
C ASP A 109 15.23 17.90 10.94
N GLY A 110 14.95 17.02 11.91
CA GLY A 110 14.99 17.35 13.32
C GLY A 110 13.77 18.06 13.87
N TRP A 111 12.65 18.07 13.15
CA TRP A 111 11.39 18.67 13.55
C TRP A 111 10.24 17.75 13.14
N TRP A 112 9.07 17.93 13.76
CA TRP A 112 7.87 17.11 13.54
C TRP A 112 6.76 17.88 12.83
N VAL A 113 6.51 19.11 13.29
CA VAL A 113 5.51 20.02 12.72
C VAL A 113 6.08 21.44 12.71
N ARG A 114 6.02 22.12 11.56
CA ARG A 114 6.54 23.48 11.40
C ARG A 114 5.72 24.21 10.35
N ASP A 115 5.29 25.44 10.66
CA ASP A 115 4.53 26.30 9.75
C ASP A 115 3.27 25.63 9.16
N GLY A 116 2.63 24.74 9.93
CA GLY A 116 1.45 23.99 9.52
C GLY A 116 1.74 22.73 8.70
N LEU A 117 3.01 22.44 8.38
CA LEU A 117 3.45 21.27 7.65
C LEU A 117 3.91 20.16 8.60
N VAL A 118 3.70 18.91 8.19
CA VAL A 118 4.16 17.71 8.91
C VAL A 118 5.43 17.19 8.25
N ASN A 119 6.43 16.79 9.04
CA ASN A 119 7.66 16.23 8.49
C ASN A 119 7.49 14.74 8.14
N TYR A 120 7.65 14.39 6.87
CA TYR A 120 7.67 13.01 6.38
C TYR A 120 9.04 12.51 5.91
N ASN A 121 10.13 13.23 6.21
CA ASN A 121 11.50 12.74 6.06
C ASN A 121 11.91 11.83 7.23
N LEU A 122 11.42 10.58 7.19
CA LEU A 122 11.39 9.67 8.33
C LEU A 122 12.09 8.34 8.07
N ASP A 123 12.84 7.85 9.07
CA ASP A 123 13.18 6.42 9.20
C ASP A 123 12.41 5.84 10.37
N ILE A 124 11.70 4.75 10.13
CA ILE A 124 10.76 4.14 11.07
C ILE A 124 11.15 2.68 11.27
N THR A 125 11.21 2.25 12.53
CA THR A 125 11.31 0.84 12.91
C THR A 125 10.05 0.42 13.66
N ILE A 126 9.45 -0.67 13.20
CA ILE A 126 8.28 -1.29 13.80
C ILE A 126 8.73 -2.50 14.62
N TYR A 127 8.21 -2.62 15.83
CA TYR A 127 8.43 -3.76 16.73
C TYR A 127 7.13 -4.49 17.00
N GLY A 128 7.22 -5.79 17.29
CA GLY A 128 6.09 -6.61 17.68
C GLY A 128 5.13 -6.90 16.54
N ARG A 129 3.84 -7.09 16.88
CA ARG A 129 2.84 -7.69 15.98
C ARG A 129 1.96 -6.64 15.29
N ILE A 130 2.59 -5.65 14.66
CA ILE A 130 1.90 -4.58 13.94
C ILE A 130 1.83 -4.93 12.45
N TYR A 131 0.66 -4.73 11.83
CA TYR A 131 0.53 -4.84 10.38
C TYR A 131 1.09 -3.57 9.73
N ALA A 132 2.29 -3.68 9.15
CA ALA A 132 3.04 -2.52 8.62
C ALA A 132 3.43 -2.68 7.14
N MET A 133 3.05 -3.77 6.48
CA MET A 133 3.35 -4.03 5.07
C MET A 133 2.15 -4.69 4.40
N TRP A 134 2.00 -4.50 3.10
CA TRP A 134 0.99 -5.20 2.32
C TRP A 134 1.22 -6.72 2.43
N ALA A 135 0.12 -7.49 2.46
CA ALA A 135 0.11 -8.94 2.65
C ALA A 135 0.83 -9.41 3.94
N ALA A 136 0.78 -8.59 5.00
CA ALA A 136 1.30 -8.95 6.32
C ALA A 136 0.26 -9.65 7.21
N ASP A 137 -0.65 -10.43 6.63
CA ASP A 137 -1.76 -11.03 7.37
C ASP A 137 -1.30 -12.12 8.37
N GLU A 138 -0.19 -12.80 8.07
CA GLU A 138 0.25 -13.96 8.86
C GLU A 138 1.54 -13.73 9.66
N TRP A 139 2.57 -13.15 9.01
CA TRP A 139 3.91 -13.16 9.57
C TRP A 139 4.11 -12.28 10.82
N PRO A 140 3.36 -11.19 11.06
CA PRO A 140 3.45 -10.48 12.34
C PRO A 140 3.15 -11.39 13.53
N GLY A 141 2.31 -12.42 13.37
CA GLY A 141 2.05 -13.41 14.40
C GLY A 141 3.26 -14.28 14.78
N LEU A 142 4.28 -14.33 13.92
CA LEU A 142 5.53 -15.07 14.13
C LEU A 142 6.62 -14.22 14.81
N ILE A 143 6.38 -12.92 14.97
CA ILE A 143 7.31 -11.96 15.57
C ILE A 143 7.08 -11.90 17.09
N GLY A 144 8.17 -11.91 17.86
CA GLY A 144 8.12 -11.64 19.29
C GLY A 144 7.74 -10.18 19.56
N LEU A 145 7.10 -9.88 20.69
CA LEU A 145 6.56 -8.54 20.97
C LEU A 145 7.60 -7.42 20.95
N GLN A 146 8.86 -7.74 21.23
CA GLN A 146 9.98 -6.80 21.25
C GLN A 146 10.90 -6.95 20.04
N ASP A 147 10.63 -7.93 19.17
CA ASP A 147 11.43 -8.15 17.98
C ASP A 147 11.05 -7.15 16.90
N ARG A 148 12.02 -6.81 16.04
CA ARG A 148 11.77 -5.99 14.87
C ARG A 148 10.83 -6.73 13.92
N ASN A 149 9.95 -5.98 13.29
CA ASN A 149 8.94 -6.44 12.35
C ASN A 149 9.18 -5.82 10.96
N ALA A 150 9.34 -4.50 10.90
CA ALA A 150 9.57 -3.81 9.64
C ALA A 150 10.50 -2.60 9.80
N GLU A 151 11.22 -2.30 8.73
CA GLU A 151 11.94 -1.05 8.50
C GLU A 151 11.23 -0.27 7.41
N ILE A 152 10.92 1.00 7.66
CA ILE A 152 10.23 1.87 6.70
C ILE A 152 11.03 3.15 6.55
N VAL A 153 11.30 3.53 5.31
CA VAL A 153 12.01 4.74 4.93
C VAL A 153 11.05 5.56 4.08
N VAL A 154 10.76 6.79 4.52
CA VAL A 154 9.83 7.69 3.85
C VAL A 154 10.50 9.03 3.64
N ARG A 155 10.30 9.65 2.48
CA ARG A 155 10.84 10.98 2.20
C ARG A 155 9.77 11.87 1.57
N ASP A 156 9.81 13.12 2.02
CA ASP A 156 9.16 14.29 1.43
C ASP A 156 10.31 15.17 0.93
N VAL A 157 10.61 15.05 -0.36
CA VAL A 157 11.78 15.64 -1.02
C VAL A 157 11.55 17.12 -1.31
N ASN A 158 10.30 17.49 -1.61
CA ASN A 158 9.92 18.86 -1.92
C ASN A 158 9.55 19.69 -0.66
N GLY A 159 9.34 19.03 0.49
CA GLY A 159 9.01 19.65 1.77
C GLY A 159 7.59 20.19 1.83
N ASP A 160 6.64 19.63 1.07
CA ASP A 160 5.26 20.10 0.98
C ASP A 160 4.35 19.55 2.09
N GLY A 161 4.88 18.70 2.97
CA GLY A 161 4.14 18.08 4.05
C GLY A 161 3.43 16.80 3.63
N LEU A 162 3.75 16.23 2.48
CA LEU A 162 3.30 14.92 2.04
C LEU A 162 4.50 14.07 1.55
N PRO A 163 4.50 12.76 1.80
CA PRO A 163 5.58 11.90 1.33
C PRO A 163 5.53 11.70 -0.19
N ASP A 164 6.69 11.77 -0.83
CA ASP A 164 6.90 11.46 -2.24
C ASP A 164 7.07 9.96 -2.46
N TRP A 165 7.75 9.27 -1.54
CA TRP A 165 7.92 7.82 -1.60
C TRP A 165 7.99 7.16 -0.22
N ASP A 166 7.60 5.89 -0.20
CA ASP A 166 7.53 5.01 0.96
C ASP A 166 8.14 3.65 0.58
N TRP A 167 9.24 3.29 1.26
CA TRP A 167 9.93 2.02 1.10
C TRP A 167 9.85 1.23 2.38
N ARG A 168 9.25 0.04 2.32
CA ARG A 168 9.11 -0.88 3.45
C ARG A 168 9.87 -2.18 3.24
N THR A 169 10.53 -2.64 4.30
CA THR A 169 11.32 -3.87 4.32
C THR A 169 10.92 -4.73 5.51
N MET A 170 10.64 -6.01 5.25
CA MET A 170 10.35 -7.00 6.29
C MET A 170 11.63 -7.36 7.05
N VAL A 171 11.56 -7.43 8.38
CA VAL A 171 12.67 -7.81 9.26
C VAL A 171 12.12 -8.63 10.44
N PRO A 172 12.69 -9.79 10.80
CA PRO A 172 13.68 -10.55 10.05
C PRO A 172 13.08 -11.15 8.78
N GLU A 173 13.95 -11.63 7.90
CA GLU A 173 13.50 -12.39 6.75
C GLU A 173 13.07 -13.81 7.15
N PHE A 174 11.91 -14.24 6.67
CA PHE A 174 11.46 -15.63 6.78
C PHE A 174 11.78 -16.38 5.48
N PRO A 175 12.91 -17.10 5.38
CA PRO A 175 13.28 -17.81 4.16
C PRO A 175 12.23 -18.86 3.79
N ASN A 176 12.08 -19.14 2.49
CA ASN A 176 11.17 -20.16 1.94
C ASN A 176 9.67 -19.93 2.20
N ARG A 177 9.28 -18.73 2.65
CA ARG A 177 7.87 -18.29 2.75
C ARG A 177 7.49 -17.41 1.57
N GLY A 178 6.21 -17.34 1.24
CA GLY A 178 5.65 -16.45 0.20
C GLY A 178 5.46 -15.00 0.64
N TYR A 179 6.15 -14.53 1.70
CA TYR A 179 5.93 -13.19 2.27
C TYR A 179 6.62 -12.09 1.46
N LEU A 180 6.03 -10.89 1.39
CA LEU A 180 6.68 -9.77 0.72
C LEU A 180 7.85 -9.27 1.56
N ARG A 181 9.04 -9.19 0.95
CA ARG A 181 10.28 -8.69 1.58
C ARG A 181 10.44 -7.19 1.37
N THR A 182 9.90 -6.67 0.27
CA THR A 182 9.89 -5.24 -0.02
C THR A 182 8.52 -4.81 -0.55
N ASN A 183 8.02 -3.69 -0.03
CA ASN A 183 6.97 -2.89 -0.66
C ASN A 183 7.54 -1.52 -0.97
N TYR A 184 7.29 -1.03 -2.17
CA TYR A 184 7.71 0.30 -2.58
C TYR A 184 6.55 1.04 -3.22
N ALA A 185 6.46 2.32 -2.89
CA ALA A 185 5.41 3.22 -3.31
C ALA A 185 6.03 4.59 -3.61
N GLU A 186 5.63 5.20 -4.72
CA GLU A 186 6.11 6.52 -5.14
C GLU A 186 5.00 7.30 -5.84
N ARG A 187 4.83 8.55 -5.44
CA ARG A 187 3.96 9.51 -6.10
C ARG A 187 4.65 10.02 -7.37
N LYS A 188 3.91 10.07 -8.48
CA LYS A 188 4.45 10.51 -9.78
C LYS A 188 3.89 11.85 -10.25
N CYS A 189 2.79 12.31 -9.65
CA CYS A 189 2.22 13.63 -9.90
C CYS A 189 1.46 14.09 -8.65
N ASP A 190 1.13 15.37 -8.58
CA ASP A 190 0.26 15.89 -7.52
C ASP A 190 -1.13 15.25 -7.63
N SER A 191 -1.61 14.66 -6.52
CA SER A 191 -2.95 14.09 -6.42
C SER A 191 -3.75 14.93 -5.42
N PRO A 192 -5.02 15.25 -5.69
CA PRO A 192 -5.87 15.89 -4.69
C PRO A 192 -6.02 14.94 -3.50
N VAL A 193 -5.52 15.35 -2.34
CA VAL A 193 -5.65 14.62 -1.08
C VAL A 193 -6.15 15.55 0.01
N THR A 194 -7.09 15.06 0.81
CA THR A 194 -7.54 15.70 2.04
C THR A 194 -6.80 15.08 3.21
N ILE A 195 -6.08 15.90 3.97
CA ILE A 195 -5.38 15.43 5.18
C ILE A 195 -6.41 15.32 6.30
N ASP A 196 -6.56 14.11 6.84
CA ASP A 196 -7.46 13.83 7.96
C ASP A 196 -6.80 14.25 9.28
N SER A 197 -7.59 14.74 10.23
CA SER A 197 -7.05 15.18 11.51
C SER A 197 -6.61 13.98 12.36
N GLY A 198 -5.40 14.05 12.92
CA GLY A 198 -5.00 13.13 13.98
C GLY A 198 -5.63 13.45 15.32
N VAL A 199 -5.49 12.51 16.27
CA VAL A 199 -5.99 12.68 17.64
C VAL A 199 -5.39 13.91 18.31
N SER A 200 -4.12 14.19 18.05
CA SER A 200 -3.45 15.40 18.48
C SER A 200 -3.12 16.27 17.27
N PRO A 201 -3.56 17.54 17.23
CA PRO A 201 -3.13 18.47 16.19
C PRO A 201 -1.65 18.86 16.34
N GLN A 202 -1.06 18.72 17.53
CA GLN A 202 0.34 19.04 17.79
C GLN A 202 1.30 17.95 17.24
N TRP A 203 0.90 16.68 17.28
CA TRP A 203 1.67 15.56 16.74
C TRP A 203 0.74 14.63 15.92
N PRO A 204 0.52 14.93 14.63
CA PRO A 204 -0.59 14.38 13.84
C PRO A 204 -0.27 13.02 13.21
N PHE A 205 0.37 12.11 13.95
CA PHE A 205 0.72 10.77 13.46
C PHE A 205 -0.20 9.66 13.98
N VAL A 206 -1.06 9.96 14.96
CA VAL A 206 -2.01 8.99 15.55
C VAL A 206 -3.43 9.24 15.03
N ALA A 207 -4.04 8.21 14.46
CA ALA A 207 -5.39 8.27 13.90
C ALA A 207 -6.47 7.91 14.93
N PHE A 208 -7.68 8.47 14.75
CA PHE A 208 -8.86 8.06 15.51
C PHE A 208 -9.28 6.62 15.21
N ALA A 209 -9.19 6.23 13.94
CA ALA A 209 -9.42 4.89 13.44
C ALA A 209 -8.73 4.76 12.08
N GLY A 210 -8.48 3.53 11.63
CA GLY A 210 -7.91 3.31 10.30
C GLY A 210 -7.56 1.85 10.05
N ASP A 211 -7.32 1.58 8.79
CA ASP A 211 -6.78 0.32 8.27
C ASP A 211 -5.43 0.59 7.60
N PHE A 212 -4.71 -0.47 7.20
CA PHE A 212 -3.46 -0.32 6.46
C PHE A 212 -3.64 0.47 5.15
N LEU A 213 -4.67 0.10 4.37
CA LEU A 213 -5.05 0.76 3.13
C LEU A 213 -5.85 2.02 3.47
N GLN A 214 -5.42 3.17 2.95
CA GLN A 214 -6.14 4.42 3.20
C GLN A 214 -7.26 4.62 2.17
N PRO A 215 -8.34 5.36 2.46
CA PRO A 215 -9.36 5.67 1.46
C PRO A 215 -8.85 6.55 0.32
N THR A 216 -9.51 6.47 -0.84
CA THR A 216 -9.30 7.36 -1.99
C THR A 216 -9.34 8.84 -1.60
N GLY A 217 -8.32 9.59 -2.01
CA GLY A 217 -8.25 11.04 -1.81
C GLY A 217 -8.14 11.49 -0.35
N VAL A 218 -7.90 10.57 0.59
CA VAL A 218 -7.73 10.89 2.01
C VAL A 218 -6.37 10.43 2.49
N PHE A 219 -5.65 11.33 3.16
CA PHE A 219 -4.39 11.03 3.83
C PHE A 219 -4.57 11.09 5.34
N ARG A 220 -4.65 9.92 5.97
CA ARG A 220 -4.81 9.75 7.41
C ARG A 220 -3.46 9.60 8.11
N PRO A 221 -3.38 9.97 9.39
CA PRO A 221 -2.23 9.61 10.23
C PRO A 221 -1.94 8.11 10.20
N PRO A 222 -0.67 7.67 10.15
CA PRO A 222 -0.32 6.28 9.88
C PRO A 222 -0.49 5.33 11.07
N ILE A 223 -0.54 5.82 12.31
CA ILE A 223 -0.62 4.97 13.51
C ILE A 223 -2.09 4.74 13.86
N ALA A 224 -2.62 3.57 13.50
CA ALA A 224 -4.00 3.18 13.81
C ALA A 224 -4.03 2.30 15.08
N VAL A 225 -4.71 2.82 16.10
CA VAL A 225 -4.81 2.19 17.42
C VAL A 225 -6.18 1.56 17.60
N ASP A 226 -6.22 0.34 18.13
CA ASP A 226 -7.41 -0.20 18.77
C ASP A 226 -7.55 0.40 20.15
N TRP A 227 -8.30 1.50 20.26
CA TRP A 227 -8.41 2.25 21.50
C TRP A 227 -8.95 1.44 22.68
N LEU A 228 -9.77 0.42 22.43
CA LEU A 228 -10.31 -0.43 23.49
C LEU A 228 -9.20 -1.22 24.19
N THR A 229 -8.23 -1.70 23.42
CA THR A 229 -7.11 -2.52 23.91
C THR A 229 -5.81 -1.73 24.09
N GLY A 230 -5.71 -0.53 23.49
CA GLY A 230 -4.48 0.26 23.41
C GLY A 230 -3.38 -0.37 22.56
N GLN A 231 -3.73 -1.35 21.72
CA GLN A 231 -2.81 -1.99 20.78
C GLN A 231 -2.75 -1.21 19.47
N ILE A 232 -1.56 -1.09 18.89
CA ILE A 232 -1.40 -0.56 17.53
C ILE A 232 -1.71 -1.70 16.55
N ARG A 233 -2.76 -1.55 15.74
CA ARG A 233 -3.13 -2.57 14.74
C ARG A 233 -2.35 -2.39 13.46
N TYR A 234 -2.26 -1.15 12.98
CA TYR A 234 -1.64 -0.83 11.71
C TYR A 234 -0.62 0.29 11.85
N PHE A 235 0.45 0.14 11.08
CA PHE A 235 1.20 1.28 10.58
C PHE A 235 0.88 1.43 9.09
N SER A 236 -0.10 2.26 8.77
CA SER A 236 -0.69 2.39 7.44
C SER A 236 0.32 2.91 6.41
N GLU A 237 0.01 2.71 5.12
CA GLU A 237 0.79 3.25 4.01
C GLU A 237 0.92 4.79 4.13
N LEU A 238 2.10 5.33 3.84
CA LEU A 238 2.36 6.78 3.84
C LEU A 238 2.25 7.36 2.42
N VAL A 239 2.55 6.55 1.40
CA VAL A 239 2.16 6.86 0.02
C VAL A 239 1.03 5.91 -0.39
N THR A 240 -0.18 6.44 -0.57
CA THR A 240 -1.42 5.69 -0.78
C THR A 240 -1.62 5.26 -2.23
N VAL A 241 -0.69 4.45 -2.74
CA VAL A 241 -0.56 4.13 -4.18
C VAL A 241 -1.88 3.71 -4.83
N ARG A 242 -2.61 2.79 -4.19
CA ARG A 242 -3.83 2.15 -4.73
C ARG A 242 -5.05 3.06 -4.78
N ASN A 243 -4.93 4.22 -4.15
CA ASN A 243 -5.98 5.19 -3.88
C ASN A 243 -5.52 6.63 -4.19
N GLN A 244 -4.55 6.74 -5.11
CA GLN A 244 -4.05 7.96 -5.74
C GLN A 244 -4.06 7.78 -7.26
N ASN A 245 -4.28 8.87 -7.98
CA ASN A 245 -4.42 8.86 -9.43
C ASN A 245 -3.09 8.80 -10.21
N CYS A 246 -1.94 9.11 -9.58
CA CYS A 246 -0.61 9.07 -10.19
C CYS A 246 0.43 8.43 -9.28
N SER A 247 0.68 7.13 -9.44
CA SER A 247 1.63 6.44 -8.58
C SER A 247 2.34 5.28 -9.27
N TYR A 248 3.51 4.95 -8.76
CA TYR A 248 4.33 3.83 -9.19
C TYR A 248 4.72 3.00 -7.97
N SER A 249 4.54 1.68 -8.07
CA SER A 249 4.79 0.79 -6.95
C SER A 249 5.28 -0.57 -7.43
N PHE A 250 5.78 -1.33 -6.47
CA PHE A 250 5.99 -2.76 -6.64
C PHE A 250 5.99 -3.50 -5.30
N TYR A 251 5.75 -4.79 -5.40
CA TYR A 251 5.91 -5.74 -4.32
C TYR A 251 6.88 -6.84 -4.73
N SER A 252 7.75 -7.27 -3.82
CA SER A 252 8.73 -8.30 -4.09
C SER A 252 8.87 -9.31 -2.96
N LEU A 253 9.03 -10.57 -3.34
CA LEU A 253 9.44 -11.68 -2.48
C LEU A 253 10.96 -11.71 -2.22
N THR A 254 11.73 -10.90 -2.92
CA THR A 254 13.16 -10.67 -2.67
C THR A 254 13.36 -9.27 -2.12
N ARG A 255 14.34 -9.11 -1.23
CA ARG A 255 14.69 -7.80 -0.70
C ARG A 255 15.32 -6.96 -1.81
N VAL A 256 14.82 -5.74 -1.98
CA VAL A 256 15.52 -4.70 -2.74
C VAL A 256 16.59 -4.10 -1.83
N LEU A 257 17.82 -3.95 -2.32
CA LEU A 257 18.91 -3.32 -1.59
C LEU A 257 19.30 -1.99 -2.24
N PRO A 258 19.66 -0.98 -1.43
CA PRO A 258 20.26 0.26 -1.92
C PRO A 258 21.56 0.02 -2.69
N GLY A 259 21.88 0.90 -3.64
CA GLY A 259 23.14 0.92 -4.38
C GLY A 259 23.33 -0.17 -5.43
N GLN A 260 22.36 -1.06 -5.64
CA GLN A 260 22.42 -2.12 -6.64
C GLN A 260 21.26 -2.10 -7.64
N LEU A 261 21.43 -2.84 -8.74
CA LEU A 261 20.33 -3.20 -9.63
C LEU A 261 19.60 -4.41 -9.05
N ASN A 262 18.30 -4.25 -8.82
CA ASN A 262 17.44 -5.27 -8.24
C ASN A 262 16.46 -5.80 -9.29
N SER A 263 16.04 -7.05 -9.11
CA SER A 263 15.05 -7.72 -9.95
C SER A 263 13.83 -8.13 -9.11
N PRO A 264 13.01 -7.19 -8.64
CA PRO A 264 11.82 -7.49 -7.83
C PRO A 264 10.84 -8.39 -8.59
N ASN A 265 10.15 -9.30 -7.92
CA ASN A 265 9.78 -10.59 -8.53
C ASN A 265 8.38 -11.10 -8.18
N PHE A 266 7.44 -10.21 -7.89
CA PHE A 266 6.05 -10.59 -7.66
C PHE A 266 5.12 -9.68 -8.42
N GLU A 267 4.91 -8.45 -7.95
CA GLU A 267 4.13 -7.44 -8.65
C GLU A 267 5.04 -6.29 -9.01
N THR A 268 5.52 -6.26 -10.24
CA THR A 268 6.47 -5.25 -10.70
C THR A 268 6.38 -5.08 -12.21
N PRO A 269 6.05 -3.87 -12.72
CA PRO A 269 5.52 -2.72 -11.99
C PRO A 269 4.03 -2.81 -11.67
N PHE A 270 3.59 -1.99 -10.72
CA PHE A 270 2.19 -1.69 -10.45
C PHE A 270 2.00 -0.17 -10.42
N ALA A 271 1.35 0.37 -11.47
CA ALA A 271 1.31 1.79 -11.77
C ALA A 271 -0.11 2.28 -12.07
N PHE A 272 -0.35 3.54 -11.72
CA PHE A 272 -1.66 4.18 -11.72
C PHE A 272 -1.54 5.54 -12.40
N TYR A 273 -2.42 5.83 -13.36
CA TYR A 273 -2.33 7.01 -14.22
C TYR A 273 -3.66 7.77 -14.24
N ASP A 274 -3.54 9.10 -14.18
CA ASP A 274 -4.60 10.05 -14.51
C ASP A 274 -4.41 10.51 -15.96
N LEU A 275 -5.07 9.82 -16.89
CA LEU A 275 -4.94 10.15 -18.32
C LEU A 275 -5.84 11.30 -18.73
N SER A 276 -6.96 11.49 -18.03
CA SER A 276 -7.93 12.53 -18.36
C SER A 276 -7.62 13.87 -17.72
N GLY A 277 -6.84 13.89 -16.63
CA GLY A 277 -6.64 15.05 -15.75
C GLY A 277 -7.87 15.38 -14.90
N ASN A 278 -8.92 14.55 -14.95
CA ASN A 278 -10.18 14.75 -14.22
C ASN A 278 -10.32 13.77 -13.05
N GLY A 279 -9.29 12.98 -12.74
CA GLY A 279 -9.33 12.04 -11.64
C GLY A 279 -9.57 12.74 -10.30
N GLN A 280 -10.62 12.35 -9.58
CA GLN A 280 -10.92 12.85 -8.22
C GLN A 280 -10.07 12.12 -7.15
N GLY A 281 -8.76 12.06 -7.36
CA GLY A 281 -7.84 11.31 -6.50
C GLY A 281 -7.85 9.80 -6.75
N TYR A 282 -8.59 9.32 -7.75
CA TYR A 282 -8.57 7.93 -8.22
C TYR A 282 -8.11 7.86 -9.69
N PRO A 283 -7.33 6.83 -10.08
CA PRO A 283 -6.77 6.70 -11.43
C PRO A 283 -7.80 6.29 -12.48
N ASP A 284 -7.53 6.69 -13.72
CA ASP A 284 -8.29 6.28 -14.90
C ASP A 284 -7.73 5.02 -15.53
N LEU A 285 -6.46 4.74 -15.27
CA LEU A 285 -5.75 3.59 -15.81
C LEU A 285 -4.89 2.95 -14.71
N ILE A 286 -5.03 1.65 -14.57
CA ILE A 286 -4.23 0.80 -13.70
C ILE A 286 -3.49 -0.22 -14.55
N ILE A 287 -2.16 -0.26 -14.44
CA ILE A 287 -1.32 -1.26 -15.06
C ILE A 287 -0.57 -2.06 -14.00
N ARG A 288 -0.80 -3.37 -13.94
CA ARG A 288 -0.20 -4.27 -12.95
C ARG A 288 0.45 -5.46 -13.64
N THR A 289 1.74 -5.68 -13.41
CA THR A 289 2.45 -6.87 -13.91
C THR A 289 2.77 -7.81 -12.77
N GLY A 290 2.18 -9.00 -12.80
CA GLY A 290 2.69 -10.15 -12.06
C GLY A 290 3.87 -10.76 -12.82
N ARG A 291 5.01 -11.00 -12.17
CA ARG A 291 6.14 -11.70 -12.80
C ARG A 291 6.81 -12.67 -11.85
N THR A 292 7.37 -13.75 -12.39
CA THR A 292 8.17 -14.72 -11.61
C THR A 292 9.67 -14.38 -11.62
N ILE A 293 10.45 -14.97 -10.71
CA ILE A 293 11.93 -14.97 -10.87
C ILE A 293 12.30 -15.94 -11.99
N LEU A 294 13.37 -15.62 -12.71
CA LEU A 294 14.17 -16.64 -13.39
C LEU A 294 14.60 -17.70 -12.37
N ASP A 295 14.46 -18.98 -12.71
CA ASP A 295 14.93 -20.12 -11.91
C ASP A 295 14.26 -20.32 -10.53
N ALA A 296 13.12 -19.68 -10.23
CA ALA A 296 12.42 -19.81 -8.95
C ALA A 296 11.49 -21.03 -8.80
N ASP A 297 11.30 -21.81 -9.86
CA ASP A 297 10.43 -22.97 -9.74
C ASP A 297 11.13 -24.07 -8.92
N ALA A 298 10.47 -24.54 -7.85
CA ALA A 298 10.91 -25.69 -7.07
C ALA A 298 11.01 -26.97 -7.94
N ALA A 299 10.35 -26.99 -9.10
CA ALA A 299 10.43 -28.07 -10.08
C ALA A 299 11.54 -27.89 -11.14
N GLY A 300 12.26 -26.77 -11.17
CA GLY A 300 13.31 -26.49 -12.16
C GLY A 300 12.81 -26.37 -13.61
N LEU A 301 11.50 -26.15 -13.83
CA LEU A 301 10.88 -26.14 -15.16
C LEU A 301 10.83 -24.74 -15.80
N ALA A 302 10.84 -23.67 -14.99
CA ALA A 302 10.78 -22.30 -15.52
C ALA A 302 12.17 -21.71 -15.82
N THR A 303 12.69 -21.97 -17.03
CA THR A 303 13.87 -21.28 -17.57
C THR A 303 13.57 -19.86 -18.08
N LYS A 304 12.29 -19.46 -18.08
CA LYS A 304 11.82 -18.17 -18.59
C LYS A 304 11.02 -17.43 -17.52
N GLN A 305 11.28 -16.14 -17.38
CA GLN A 305 10.45 -15.24 -16.58
C GLN A 305 9.07 -15.12 -17.23
N MET A 306 8.04 -15.60 -16.54
CA MET A 306 6.65 -15.39 -16.93
C MET A 306 6.18 -14.02 -16.49
N GLN A 307 5.35 -13.39 -17.30
CA GLN A 307 4.72 -12.11 -17.01
C GLN A 307 3.24 -12.17 -17.36
N VAL A 308 2.42 -11.69 -16.45
CA VAL A 308 1.01 -11.38 -16.69
C VAL A 308 0.84 -9.89 -16.46
N THR A 309 0.52 -9.13 -17.50
CA THR A 309 0.30 -7.69 -17.39
C THR A 309 -1.17 -7.37 -17.61
N ARG A 310 -1.79 -6.78 -16.60
CA ARG A 310 -3.16 -6.27 -16.61
C ARG A 310 -3.16 -4.79 -16.89
N TYR A 311 -4.04 -4.37 -17.79
CA TYR A 311 -4.27 -2.99 -18.21
C TYR A 311 -5.77 -2.72 -18.05
N SER A 312 -6.19 -2.07 -16.96
CA SER A 312 -7.60 -1.78 -16.68
C SER A 312 -7.84 -0.28 -16.70
N TRP A 313 -8.89 0.17 -17.39
CA TRP A 313 -9.19 1.60 -17.47
C TRP A 313 -10.68 1.92 -17.37
N SER A 314 -10.96 3.13 -16.93
CA SER A 314 -12.27 3.78 -16.93
C SER A 314 -12.39 4.71 -18.13
N ASN A 315 -13.58 4.77 -18.71
CA ASN A 315 -13.93 5.64 -19.82
C ASN A 315 -15.14 6.53 -19.48
N GLU A 316 -16.12 6.02 -18.76
CA GLU A 316 -17.35 6.76 -18.43
C GLU A 316 -17.31 7.42 -17.04
N ASN A 317 -16.79 6.70 -16.04
CA ASN A 317 -16.83 7.10 -14.63
C ASN A 317 -15.41 7.30 -14.07
N VAL A 318 -14.63 8.10 -14.79
CA VAL A 318 -13.27 8.52 -14.45
C VAL A 318 -13.21 9.04 -13.00
N GLY A 319 -12.24 8.55 -12.24
CA GLY A 319 -12.00 9.01 -10.88
C GLY A 319 -12.93 8.47 -9.79
N ASP A 320 -13.93 7.64 -10.09
CA ASP A 320 -14.90 7.16 -9.08
C ASP A 320 -14.57 5.79 -8.48
N GLY A 321 -13.50 5.13 -8.93
CA GLY A 321 -13.12 3.78 -8.49
C GLY A 321 -13.68 2.64 -9.35
N THR A 322 -14.46 2.92 -10.39
CA THR A 322 -14.97 1.91 -11.32
C THR A 322 -14.09 1.75 -12.55
N MET A 323 -14.06 0.52 -13.08
CA MET A 323 -13.33 0.15 -14.29
C MET A 323 -14.31 -0.35 -15.34
N ASP A 324 -14.13 0.10 -16.58
CA ASP A 324 -15.01 -0.27 -17.70
C ASP A 324 -14.39 -1.39 -18.54
N TYR A 325 -13.09 -1.35 -18.71
CA TYR A 325 -12.40 -2.26 -19.62
C TYR A 325 -11.13 -2.84 -19.00
N LYS A 326 -10.75 -4.02 -19.51
CA LYS A 326 -9.45 -4.60 -19.27
C LYS A 326 -8.90 -5.27 -20.52
N VAL A 327 -7.61 -5.08 -20.74
CA VAL A 327 -6.76 -6.01 -21.48
C VAL A 327 -5.84 -6.69 -20.48
N GLU A 328 -5.69 -8.02 -20.55
CA GLU A 328 -4.65 -8.73 -19.82
C GLU A 328 -3.84 -9.60 -20.77
N VAL A 329 -2.52 -9.51 -20.68
CA VAL A 329 -1.59 -10.18 -21.58
C VAL A 329 -0.69 -11.12 -20.79
N PHE A 330 -0.31 -12.25 -21.39
CA PHE A 330 0.68 -13.17 -20.84
C PHE A 330 1.83 -13.36 -21.82
N GLY A 331 3.07 -13.40 -21.32
CA GLY A 331 4.24 -13.64 -22.16
C GLY A 331 5.56 -13.77 -21.40
N PHE A 332 6.66 -13.71 -22.15
CA PHE A 332 8.02 -13.94 -21.68
C PHE A 332 8.97 -12.82 -22.14
N HIS A 333 8.77 -11.60 -21.65
CA HIS A 333 9.53 -10.43 -22.10
C HIS A 333 10.46 -9.91 -21.01
N PRO A 334 11.69 -10.45 -20.86
CA PRO A 334 12.58 -10.06 -19.77
C PRO A 334 12.78 -8.55 -19.77
N PHE A 335 12.64 -7.94 -18.59
CA PHE A 335 12.90 -6.52 -18.45
C PHE A 335 14.41 -6.25 -18.56
N LYS A 336 14.76 -5.11 -19.16
CA LYS A 336 16.16 -4.70 -19.40
C LYS A 336 16.41 -3.25 -18.97
N PHE A 337 15.56 -2.72 -18.10
CA PHE A 337 15.63 -1.33 -17.67
C PHE A 337 16.61 -1.16 -16.52
N LYS A 338 16.90 0.10 -16.20
CA LYS A 338 17.61 0.51 -14.98
C LYS A 338 16.85 1.70 -14.42
N THR A 339 15.68 1.42 -13.86
CA THR A 339 14.77 2.45 -13.38
C THR A 339 15.21 2.86 -11.97
N PRO A 340 15.57 4.14 -11.76
CA PRO A 340 15.85 4.64 -10.43
C PRO A 340 14.57 4.68 -9.59
N ILE A 341 14.71 4.34 -8.32
CA ILE A 341 13.67 4.46 -7.30
C ILE A 341 14.26 5.13 -6.06
N ALA A 342 13.40 5.68 -5.20
CA ALA A 342 13.76 6.34 -3.94
C ALA A 342 14.89 7.36 -4.14
N ASP A 343 14.66 8.32 -5.05
CA ASP A 343 15.63 9.35 -5.44
C ASP A 343 16.98 8.79 -5.92
N GLY A 344 16.95 7.63 -6.58
CA GLY A 344 18.14 6.96 -7.10
C GLY A 344 18.94 6.19 -6.05
N LYS A 345 18.41 6.01 -4.83
CA LYS A 345 19.04 5.14 -3.81
C LYS A 345 19.11 3.68 -4.24
N ALA A 346 18.24 3.24 -5.15
CA ALA A 346 18.33 1.91 -5.77
C ALA A 346 17.90 1.96 -7.25
N LEU A 347 18.25 0.89 -7.97
CA LEU A 347 17.79 0.65 -9.34
C LEU A 347 16.97 -0.64 -9.37
N ILE A 348 15.93 -0.68 -10.20
CA ILE A 348 15.20 -1.90 -10.54
C ILE A 348 15.24 -2.16 -12.05
N ASP A 349 15.13 -3.43 -12.45
CA ASP A 349 15.18 -3.83 -13.85
C ASP A 349 13.89 -3.57 -14.64
N ALA A 350 12.85 -3.03 -14.00
CA ALA A 350 11.50 -2.89 -14.55
C ALA A 350 11.27 -1.57 -15.31
N PRO A 351 10.30 -1.51 -16.26
CA PRO A 351 10.00 -0.30 -17.02
C PRO A 351 9.71 0.90 -16.12
N PRO A 352 10.27 2.10 -16.41
CA PRO A 352 9.90 3.30 -15.67
C PRO A 352 8.45 3.69 -15.96
N TYR A 353 7.85 4.45 -15.05
CA TYR A 353 6.45 4.87 -15.09
C TYR A 353 6.04 5.44 -16.46
N GLU A 354 6.84 6.32 -17.05
CA GLU A 354 6.51 7.02 -18.30
C GLU A 354 6.53 6.09 -19.53
N LEU A 355 7.36 5.04 -19.48
CA LEU A 355 7.52 4.10 -20.60
C LEU A 355 6.67 2.85 -20.46
N TYR A 356 6.16 2.56 -19.26
CA TYR A 356 5.50 1.30 -18.96
C TYR A 356 4.25 1.04 -19.83
N PRO A 357 3.32 2.00 -20.02
CA PRO A 357 2.15 1.77 -20.87
C PRO A 357 2.55 1.43 -22.31
N GLY A 358 3.45 2.23 -22.89
CA GLY A 358 3.97 2.03 -24.25
C GLY A 358 4.75 0.73 -24.41
N TRP A 359 5.50 0.34 -23.37
CA TRP A 359 6.24 -0.92 -23.37
C TRP A 359 5.28 -2.11 -23.52
N VAL A 360 4.18 -2.16 -22.75
CA VAL A 360 3.20 -3.26 -22.80
C VAL A 360 2.60 -3.40 -24.19
N ILE A 361 2.07 -2.33 -24.75
CA ILE A 361 1.37 -2.38 -26.06
C ILE A 361 2.31 -2.65 -27.24
N SER A 362 3.60 -2.36 -27.10
CA SER A 362 4.59 -2.59 -28.17
C SER A 362 4.97 -4.05 -28.38
N LYS A 363 4.70 -4.93 -27.40
CA LYS A 363 5.12 -6.34 -27.44
C LYS A 363 4.14 -7.21 -28.20
N LEU A 364 4.68 -8.31 -28.72
CA LEU A 364 3.89 -9.42 -29.23
C LEU A 364 3.59 -10.35 -28.06
N TRP A 365 2.32 -10.58 -27.78
CA TRP A 365 1.88 -11.38 -26.65
C TRP A 365 1.23 -12.68 -27.13
N PRO A 366 1.69 -13.85 -26.67
CA PRO A 366 1.14 -15.15 -27.08
C PRO A 366 -0.29 -15.37 -26.60
N ALA A 367 -0.69 -14.77 -25.47
CA ALA A 367 -2.06 -14.82 -24.98
C ALA A 367 -2.54 -13.45 -24.52
N VAL A 368 -3.76 -13.12 -24.91
CA VAL A 368 -4.44 -11.87 -24.60
C VAL A 368 -5.89 -12.15 -24.26
N THR A 369 -6.39 -11.55 -23.19
CA THR A 369 -7.82 -11.45 -22.89
C THR A 369 -8.27 -10.00 -22.91
N PHE A 370 -9.50 -9.77 -23.34
CA PHE A 370 -10.18 -8.50 -23.27
C PHE A 370 -11.49 -8.68 -22.50
N ASN A 371 -11.75 -7.78 -21.55
CA ASN A 371 -12.97 -7.77 -20.76
C ASN A 371 -13.62 -6.40 -20.85
N SER A 372 -14.95 -6.40 -20.94
CA SER A 372 -15.80 -5.21 -20.95
C SER A 372 -16.86 -5.35 -19.87
N VAL A 373 -17.03 -4.31 -19.05
CA VAL A 373 -18.08 -4.20 -18.05
C VAL A 373 -19.27 -3.50 -18.70
N GLU A 374 -20.45 -4.13 -18.65
CA GLU A 374 -21.56 -3.76 -19.53
C GLU A 374 -22.78 -3.23 -18.76
N ASN A 375 -23.16 -3.91 -17.67
CA ASN A 375 -24.42 -3.64 -16.97
C ASN A 375 -24.25 -3.46 -15.46
N ARG A 376 -23.05 -3.13 -14.97
CA ARG A 376 -22.78 -2.89 -13.56
C ARG A 376 -21.53 -2.05 -13.34
N ALA A 377 -21.39 -1.46 -12.16
CA ALA A 377 -20.12 -0.89 -11.72
C ALA A 377 -19.15 -2.01 -11.29
N TYR A 378 -17.90 -1.99 -11.77
CA TYR A 378 -16.82 -2.85 -11.28
C TYR A 378 -15.84 -2.01 -10.44
N ARG A 379 -16.11 -1.90 -9.13
CA ARG A 379 -15.26 -1.15 -8.19
C ARG A 379 -14.07 -1.98 -7.74
N THR A 380 -12.86 -1.43 -7.85
CA THR A 380 -11.61 -2.15 -7.53
C THR A 380 -10.46 -1.16 -7.32
N SER A 381 -9.49 -1.53 -6.48
CA SER A 381 -8.22 -0.81 -6.33
C SER A 381 -7.06 -1.39 -7.13
N GLU A 382 -7.31 -2.46 -7.89
CA GLU A 382 -6.28 -3.29 -8.55
C GLU A 382 -6.61 -3.64 -10.01
N GLY A 383 -7.63 -3.01 -10.57
CA GLY A 383 -8.18 -3.34 -11.89
C GLY A 383 -9.10 -4.58 -11.88
N ILE A 384 -9.55 -4.98 -13.07
CA ILE A 384 -10.54 -6.06 -13.26
C ILE A 384 -9.87 -7.43 -13.12
N TYR A 385 -10.44 -8.35 -12.35
CA TYR A 385 -9.85 -9.68 -12.11
C TYR A 385 -10.31 -10.77 -13.09
N GLU A 386 -11.41 -10.57 -13.81
CA GLU A 386 -12.02 -11.60 -14.68
C GLU A 386 -11.11 -12.07 -15.81
N TRP A 387 -10.99 -13.38 -16.02
CA TRP A 387 -10.31 -13.95 -17.19
C TRP A 387 -8.84 -13.53 -17.33
N ALA A 388 -8.04 -13.87 -16.32
CA ALA A 388 -6.59 -13.75 -16.44
C ALA A 388 -6.04 -14.86 -17.37
N PRO A 389 -5.21 -14.53 -18.40
CA PRO A 389 -4.60 -15.53 -19.27
C PRO A 389 -3.71 -16.52 -18.48
N GLY A 390 -3.16 -16.11 -17.34
CA GLY A 390 -2.40 -16.99 -16.44
C GLY A 390 -3.19 -18.20 -15.92
N SER A 391 -4.53 -18.15 -15.92
CA SER A 391 -5.38 -19.25 -15.47
C SER A 391 -5.31 -20.51 -16.35
N LEU A 392 -4.75 -20.40 -17.56
CA LEU A 392 -4.48 -21.58 -18.41
C LEU A 392 -3.40 -22.51 -17.82
N GLY A 393 -2.64 -22.04 -16.83
CA GLY A 393 -1.62 -22.78 -16.12
C GLY A 393 -0.22 -22.60 -16.71
N SER A 394 0.78 -22.50 -15.82
CA SER A 394 2.19 -22.34 -16.20
C SER A 394 2.70 -23.50 -17.06
N ASN A 395 2.29 -24.74 -16.77
CA ASN A 395 2.70 -25.92 -17.52
C ASN A 395 2.33 -25.84 -19.00
N PHE A 396 1.17 -25.26 -19.33
CA PHE A 396 0.76 -25.08 -20.72
C PHE A 396 1.69 -24.09 -21.44
N TYR A 397 1.93 -22.93 -20.84
CA TYR A 397 2.80 -21.92 -21.41
C TYR A 397 4.28 -22.32 -21.49
N LEU A 398 4.71 -23.23 -20.63
CA LEU A 398 6.05 -23.82 -20.67
C LEU A 398 6.16 -24.99 -21.66
N GLY A 399 5.06 -25.40 -22.30
CA GLY A 399 5.04 -26.52 -23.24
C GLY A 399 5.16 -27.90 -22.57
N VAL A 400 4.87 -27.99 -21.28
CA VAL A 400 4.84 -29.25 -20.52
C VAL A 400 3.58 -30.05 -20.84
N VAL A 401 2.47 -29.35 -21.11
CA VAL A 401 1.21 -29.94 -21.56
C VAL A 401 0.73 -29.25 -22.84
N ASP A 402 0.08 -30.01 -23.72
CA ASP A 402 -0.37 -29.51 -25.03
C ASP A 402 -1.62 -28.61 -24.95
N GLN A 403 -2.37 -28.68 -23.85
CA GLN A 403 -3.63 -27.96 -23.66
C GLN A 403 -3.66 -27.24 -22.32
N GLY A 404 -4.02 -25.95 -22.36
CA GLY A 404 -4.31 -25.16 -21.17
C GLY A 404 -5.74 -25.39 -20.68
N ASP A 405 -6.01 -25.01 -19.44
CA ASP A 405 -7.35 -25.12 -18.86
C ASP A 405 -8.31 -24.06 -19.41
N ILE A 406 -8.90 -24.35 -20.57
CA ILE A 406 -9.84 -23.42 -21.23
C ILE A 406 -11.15 -23.24 -20.44
N THR A 407 -11.44 -24.10 -19.45
CA THR A 407 -12.65 -23.95 -18.63
C THR A 407 -12.61 -22.66 -17.81
N ALA A 408 -11.42 -22.11 -17.56
CA ALA A 408 -11.22 -20.79 -16.97
C ALA A 408 -11.89 -19.63 -17.74
N PHE A 409 -12.24 -19.84 -19.02
CA PHE A 409 -12.95 -18.86 -19.87
C PHE A 409 -14.35 -19.33 -20.30
N SER A 410 -14.90 -20.34 -19.63
CA SER A 410 -16.25 -20.86 -19.92
C SER A 410 -17.37 -20.06 -19.26
N ASP A 411 -17.05 -19.28 -18.22
CA ASP A 411 -17.98 -18.39 -17.53
C ASP A 411 -17.29 -17.07 -17.18
N ILE A 412 -18.05 -16.00 -17.13
CA ILE A 412 -17.63 -14.66 -16.72
C ILE A 412 -18.69 -14.10 -15.79
N THR A 413 -18.31 -13.18 -14.91
CA THR A 413 -19.29 -12.55 -14.03
C THR A 413 -20.40 -11.86 -14.83
N LYS A 414 -21.65 -12.00 -14.35
CA LYS A 414 -22.83 -11.33 -14.93
C LYS A 414 -22.60 -9.82 -15.07
N GLY A 415 -23.09 -9.28 -16.18
CA GLY A 415 -22.92 -7.90 -16.59
C GLY A 415 -21.58 -7.63 -17.27
N MET A 416 -20.91 -8.66 -17.79
CA MET A 416 -19.60 -8.54 -18.45
C MET A 416 -19.52 -9.33 -19.75
N ARG A 417 -18.59 -8.91 -20.60
CA ARG A 417 -18.15 -9.60 -21.82
C ARG A 417 -16.69 -9.94 -21.69
N GLY A 418 -16.31 -11.10 -22.20
CA GLY A 418 -14.93 -11.53 -22.28
C GLY A 418 -14.62 -12.05 -23.67
N GLU A 419 -13.41 -11.75 -24.16
CA GLU A 419 -12.84 -12.28 -25.40
C GLU A 419 -11.41 -12.71 -25.15
N TYR A 420 -10.94 -13.72 -25.86
CA TYR A 420 -9.54 -14.13 -25.77
C TYR A 420 -8.95 -14.49 -27.14
N ARG A 421 -7.64 -14.39 -27.19
CA ARG A 421 -6.77 -14.90 -28.25
C ARG A 421 -5.60 -15.63 -27.61
N LEU A 422 -5.42 -16.89 -27.93
CA LEU A 422 -4.35 -17.73 -27.38
C LEU A 422 -3.36 -18.15 -28.48
N ASN A 423 -2.19 -18.60 -28.05
CA ASN A 423 -1.15 -19.23 -28.88
C ASN A 423 -0.73 -18.46 -30.15
N THR A 424 -0.91 -17.14 -30.19
CA THR A 424 -0.57 -16.34 -31.37
C THR A 424 0.10 -15.02 -30.97
N ASP A 425 1.34 -14.85 -31.42
CA ASP A 425 2.17 -13.67 -31.15
C ASP A 425 1.74 -12.47 -32.01
N HIS A 426 0.86 -11.65 -31.46
CA HIS A 426 0.48 -10.36 -32.05
C HIS A 426 0.54 -9.25 -31.03
N GLN A 427 0.65 -8.01 -31.51
CA GLN A 427 0.38 -6.85 -30.67
C GLN A 427 -1.07 -6.90 -30.20
N THR A 428 -1.33 -6.28 -29.04
CA THR A 428 -2.69 -6.12 -28.56
C THR A 428 -3.34 -4.99 -29.35
N GLU A 429 -4.39 -5.31 -30.08
CA GLU A 429 -5.18 -4.34 -30.84
C GLU A 429 -6.66 -4.52 -30.49
N LEU A 430 -7.33 -3.41 -30.21
CA LEU A 430 -8.78 -3.35 -30.07
C LEU A 430 -9.37 -2.62 -31.29
N TYR A 431 -10.57 -2.99 -31.70
CA TYR A 431 -11.30 -2.29 -32.75
C TYR A 431 -12.75 -2.05 -32.35
N MET A 432 -13.33 -0.94 -32.82
CA MET A 432 -14.76 -0.69 -32.70
C MET A 432 -15.49 -1.46 -33.80
N SER A 433 -16.34 -2.41 -33.42
CA SER A 433 -17.12 -3.20 -34.37
C SER A 433 -18.29 -2.38 -34.92
N PRO A 434 -18.47 -2.32 -36.25
CA PRO A 434 -19.61 -1.61 -36.85
C PRO A 434 -20.94 -2.38 -36.73
N ILE A 435 -20.92 -3.62 -36.25
CA ILE A 435 -22.11 -4.48 -36.16
C ILE A 435 -22.90 -4.15 -34.89
N ASP A 436 -22.21 -3.99 -33.77
CA ASP A 436 -22.78 -3.80 -32.44
C ASP A 436 -22.29 -2.51 -31.75
N ASN A 437 -21.39 -1.75 -32.39
CA ASN A 437 -20.81 -0.50 -31.88
C ASN A 437 -20.08 -0.69 -30.54
N ARG A 438 -19.34 -1.79 -30.40
CA ARG A 438 -18.58 -2.14 -29.19
C ARG A 438 -17.10 -2.34 -29.49
N LEU A 439 -16.25 -2.19 -28.49
CA LEU A 439 -14.82 -2.53 -28.58
C LEU A 439 -14.65 -4.06 -28.59
N HIS A 440 -13.82 -4.60 -29.47
CA HIS A 440 -13.48 -6.03 -29.50
C HIS A 440 -11.98 -6.22 -29.60
N LEU A 441 -11.52 -7.37 -29.11
CA LEU A 441 -10.16 -7.85 -29.31
C LEU A 441 -9.99 -8.29 -30.77
N LYS A 442 -9.04 -7.67 -31.46
CA LYS A 442 -8.67 -8.09 -32.81
C LYS A 442 -8.07 -9.51 -32.75
N TRP A 443 -8.50 -10.35 -33.68
CA TRP A 443 -8.14 -11.78 -33.75
C TRP A 443 -8.62 -12.62 -32.55
N ALA A 444 -9.70 -12.20 -31.87
CA ALA A 444 -10.33 -13.05 -30.88
C ALA A 444 -10.73 -14.40 -31.49
N GLU A 445 -10.39 -15.49 -30.81
CA GLU A 445 -10.74 -16.86 -31.19
C GLU A 445 -12.10 -17.26 -30.61
N HIS A 446 -12.43 -16.67 -29.47
CA HIS A 446 -13.68 -16.91 -28.77
C HIS A 446 -14.05 -15.69 -27.92
N GLY A 447 -15.33 -15.58 -27.59
CA GLY A 447 -15.82 -14.66 -26.59
C GLY A 447 -17.16 -15.12 -26.05
N ILE A 448 -17.45 -14.73 -24.81
CA ILE A 448 -18.76 -14.95 -24.21
C ILE A 448 -19.32 -13.63 -23.70
N TRP A 449 -20.64 -13.61 -23.57
CA TRP A 449 -21.37 -12.46 -23.07
C TRP A 449 -22.40 -12.92 -22.06
N ARG A 450 -22.34 -12.35 -20.86
CA ARG A 450 -23.30 -12.66 -19.80
C ARG A 450 -23.97 -11.38 -19.34
N LEU A 451 -25.07 -11.03 -19.99
CA LEU A 451 -25.78 -9.77 -19.74
C LEU A 451 -26.79 -9.89 -18.58
N ASP A 452 -27.26 -11.10 -18.26
CA ASP A 452 -28.31 -11.44 -17.29
C ASP A 452 -27.99 -12.63 -16.36
#